data_AF-A0A420DEJ8-F1
#
_entry.id   AF-A0A420DEJ8-F1
#
_cell.length_a   1.000
_cell.length_b   1.000
_cell.length_c   1.000
_cell.angle_alpha   90.00
_cell.angle_beta   90.00
_cell.angle_gamma   90.00
#
_symmetry.space_group_name_H-M   'P 1'
#
loop_
_entity.id
_entity.type
_entity.pdbx_description
1 polymer ?
#
loop_
_entity_poly.entity_id
_entity_poly.type
_entity_poly.pdbx_seq_one_letter_code
_entity_poly.pdbx_strand_id
1 'polypeptide(L)'
;MKPILLLLFSFLSLNSSYSQEKKAPEYVTYYFVELIPNTEKTDFTAEELREIQTKHLRNIRKMVSDGLLLLAGPFPETGGGLFILKTKSIDEAENLVMIDPAVKAGRFKYEIKTWITQKGLLALEDGIND
;
A
#
# COMPACT_ATOMS: atom_id res chain seq x y z
N MET A 1 -18.99 -14.68 -76.58
CA MET A 1 -19.53 -13.60 -75.72
C MET A 1 -18.84 -13.71 -74.36
N LYS A 2 -18.04 -12.70 -73.97
CA LYS A 2 -17.44 -12.48 -72.61
C LYS A 2 -18.46 -11.70 -71.74
N PRO A 3 -18.38 -11.64 -70.39
CA PRO A 3 -17.16 -11.67 -69.53
C PRO A 3 -17.24 -12.69 -68.36
N ILE A 4 -16.18 -13.29 -67.80
CA ILE A 4 -15.07 -12.80 -66.94
C ILE A 4 -15.55 -11.90 -65.78
N LEU A 5 -15.02 -12.17 -64.56
CA LEU A 5 -15.07 -11.40 -63.30
C LEU A 5 -16.29 -11.76 -62.40
N LEU A 6 -16.20 -12.10 -61.11
CA LEU A 6 -15.19 -11.89 -60.08
C LEU A 6 -14.98 -13.16 -59.24
N LEU A 7 -13.72 -13.56 -59.10
CA LEU A 7 -13.23 -14.50 -58.09
C LEU A 7 -12.54 -13.65 -57.03
N LEU A 8 -13.30 -13.00 -56.12
CA LEU A 8 -12.74 -12.16 -55.03
C LEU A 8 -13.84 -11.71 -54.04
N PHE A 9 -14.33 -12.64 -53.21
CA PHE A 9 -15.16 -12.26 -52.05
C PHE A 9 -14.93 -13.18 -50.85
N SER A 10 -13.67 -13.48 -50.54
CA SER A 10 -13.30 -14.28 -49.37
C SER A 10 -12.01 -13.77 -48.69
N PHE A 11 -11.77 -12.47 -48.72
CA PHE A 11 -10.57 -11.85 -48.13
C PHE A 11 -10.85 -10.58 -47.32
N LEU A 12 -12.07 -10.39 -46.81
CA LEU A 12 -12.41 -9.21 -46.00
C LEU A 12 -13.06 -9.54 -44.64
N SER A 13 -12.66 -10.65 -44.01
CA SER A 13 -13.12 -11.00 -42.66
C SER A 13 -12.01 -11.52 -41.75
N LEU A 14 -10.75 -11.15 -41.99
CA LEU A 14 -9.66 -11.35 -41.02
C LEU A 14 -8.90 -10.02 -40.92
N ASN A 15 -9.37 -9.09 -40.09
CA ASN A 15 -8.55 -7.98 -39.56
C ASN A 15 -9.22 -7.20 -38.41
N SER A 16 -10.21 -7.76 -37.71
CA SER A 16 -10.69 -7.12 -36.46
C SER A 16 -10.04 -7.67 -35.19
N SER A 17 -9.16 -8.67 -35.29
CA SER A 17 -8.58 -9.33 -34.11
C SER A 17 -7.15 -8.89 -33.75
N TYR A 18 -6.54 -7.95 -34.47
CA TYR A 18 -5.14 -7.58 -34.25
C TYR A 18 -4.93 -6.07 -34.13
N SER A 19 -5.52 -5.48 -33.09
CA SER A 19 -4.95 -4.35 -32.36
C SER A 19 -5.85 -4.06 -31.15
N GLN A 20 -5.80 -4.92 -30.14
CA GLN A 20 -6.04 -4.39 -28.79
C GLN A 20 -4.78 -3.61 -28.44
N GLU A 21 -4.82 -2.30 -28.63
CA GLU A 21 -3.78 -1.39 -28.15
C GLU A 21 -3.71 -1.56 -26.62
N LYS A 22 -2.70 -2.30 -26.13
CA LYS A 22 -2.52 -2.49 -24.68
C LYS A 22 -2.25 -1.12 -24.07
N LYS A 23 -3.25 -0.57 -23.36
CA LYS A 23 -3.10 0.68 -22.60
C LYS A 23 -1.84 0.61 -21.73
N ALA A 24 -1.01 1.64 -21.78
CA ALA A 24 0.20 1.71 -20.95
C ALA A 24 -0.17 1.54 -19.46
N PRO A 25 0.66 0.85 -18.65
CA PRO A 25 0.38 0.63 -17.24
C PRO A 25 0.30 1.96 -16.49
N GLU A 26 -0.75 2.14 -15.70
CA GLU A 26 -0.85 3.23 -14.72
C GLU A 26 -0.04 2.87 -13.47
N TYR A 27 0.63 3.85 -12.86
CA TYR A 27 1.42 3.67 -11.64
C TYR A 27 0.75 4.37 -10.45
N VAL A 28 0.98 3.83 -9.27
CA VAL A 28 0.52 4.37 -7.98
C VAL A 28 1.66 4.40 -6.99
N THR A 29 1.60 5.37 -6.08
CA THR A 29 2.59 5.55 -5.00
C THR A 29 1.98 5.14 -3.67
N TYR A 30 2.74 4.39 -2.90
CA TYR A 30 2.49 4.06 -1.50
C TYR A 30 3.72 4.43 -0.67
N TYR A 31 3.56 4.48 0.65
CA TYR A 31 4.66 4.76 1.57
C TYR A 31 4.82 3.60 2.53
N PHE A 32 6.00 2.99 2.50
CA PHE A 32 6.39 1.94 3.44
C PHE A 32 7.01 2.61 4.65
N VAL A 33 6.44 2.34 5.82
CA VAL A 33 6.97 2.82 7.09
C VAL A 33 7.44 1.63 7.88
N GLU A 34 8.74 1.58 8.15
CA GLU A 34 9.29 0.64 9.11
C GLU A 34 9.27 1.29 10.48
N LEU A 35 8.60 0.66 11.45
CA LEU A 35 8.68 1.00 12.86
C LEU A 35 9.79 0.17 13.50
N ILE A 36 10.78 0.86 14.05
CA ILE A 36 12.00 0.25 14.60
C ILE A 36 11.98 0.42 16.12
N PRO A 37 12.06 -0.65 16.92
CA PRO A 37 12.17 -0.54 18.38
C PRO A 37 13.32 0.37 18.78
N ASN A 38 13.04 1.34 19.64
CA ASN A 38 14.06 2.22 20.15
C ASN A 38 14.74 1.61 21.38
N THR A 39 15.86 0.92 21.17
CA THR A 39 16.62 0.26 22.24
C THR A 39 17.27 1.23 23.23
N GLU A 40 17.34 2.53 22.90
CA GLU A 40 17.88 3.57 23.77
C GLU A 40 16.83 4.12 24.76
N LYS A 41 15.54 3.88 24.50
CA LYS A 41 14.42 4.37 25.32
C LYS A 41 13.84 3.22 26.16
N THR A 42 14.37 3.03 27.36
CA THR A 42 14.08 1.87 28.22
C THR A 42 13.40 2.21 29.54
N ASP A 43 13.08 3.49 29.78
CA ASP A 43 12.56 4.02 31.03
C ASP A 43 11.04 3.87 31.21
N PHE A 44 10.39 3.01 30.41
CA PHE A 44 8.96 2.74 30.55
C PHE A 44 8.68 1.67 31.60
N THR A 45 7.70 1.95 32.46
CA THR A 45 7.05 0.94 33.27
C THR A 45 6.21 0.00 32.41
N ALA A 46 5.89 -1.19 32.94
CA ALA A 46 5.01 -2.14 32.26
C ALA A 46 3.58 -1.60 32.04
N GLU A 47 3.11 -0.67 32.89
CA GLU A 47 1.82 -0.01 32.72
C GLU A 47 1.86 0.98 31.55
N GLU A 48 2.89 1.84 31.49
CA GLU A 48 3.08 2.78 30.38
C GLU A 48 3.20 2.05 29.04
N LEU A 49 3.95 0.94 28.99
CA LEU A 49 4.06 0.14 27.76
C LEU A 49 2.71 -0.42 27.30
N ARG A 50 1.85 -0.86 28.22
CA ARG A 50 0.50 -1.35 27.91
C ARG A 50 -0.40 -0.22 27.43
N GLU A 51 -0.34 0.94 28.06
CA GLU A 51 -1.12 2.11 27.66
C GLU A 51 -0.70 2.61 26.27
N ILE A 52 0.61 2.77 26.03
CA ILE A 52 1.17 3.15 24.73
C ILE A 52 0.74 2.17 23.65
N GLN A 53 0.87 0.86 23.88
CA GLN A 53 0.46 -0.16 22.92
C GLN A 53 -1.03 -0.09 22.60
N THR A 54 -1.88 0.12 23.60
CA THR A 54 -3.33 0.25 23.42
C THR A 54 -3.66 1.47 22.55
N LYS A 55 -3.01 2.61 22.82
CA LYS A 55 -3.19 3.84 22.03
C LYS A 55 -2.67 3.68 20.60
N HIS A 56 -1.54 3.00 20.41
CA HIS A 56 -0.98 2.66 19.10
C HIS A 56 -1.93 1.80 18.26
N LEU A 57 -2.46 0.71 18.83
CA LEU A 57 -3.45 -0.14 18.14
C LEU A 57 -4.74 0.59 17.81
N ARG A 58 -5.16 1.57 18.64
CA ARG A 58 -6.31 2.42 18.32
C ARG A 58 -6.02 3.38 17.16
N ASN A 59 -4.80 3.94 17.09
CA ASN A 59 -4.36 4.77 15.98
C ASN A 59 -4.36 3.97 14.66
N ILE A 60 -3.83 2.75 14.66
CA ILE A 60 -3.86 1.82 13.52
C ILE A 60 -5.30 1.62 13.03
N ARG A 61 -6.24 1.25 13.92
CA ARG A 61 -7.65 1.04 13.54
C ARG A 61 -8.27 2.29 12.93
N LYS A 62 -7.96 3.48 13.47
CA LYS A 62 -8.42 4.74 12.90
C LYS A 62 -7.89 4.93 11.48
N MET A 63 -6.58 4.75 11.25
CA MET A 63 -6.00 4.92 9.92
C MET A 63 -6.54 3.89 8.90
N VAL A 64 -6.83 2.66 9.34
CA VAL A 64 -7.52 1.65 8.49
C VAL A 64 -8.92 2.13 8.12
N SER A 65 -9.70 2.57 9.11
CA SER A 65 -11.06 3.09 8.88
C SER A 65 -11.09 4.32 7.96
N ASP A 66 -10.06 5.17 8.03
CA ASP A 66 -9.93 6.35 7.17
C ASP A 66 -9.40 5.98 5.76
N GLY A 67 -9.05 4.71 5.51
CA GLY A 67 -8.48 4.24 4.24
C GLY A 67 -7.04 4.70 3.98
N LEU A 68 -6.35 5.19 5.01
CA LEU A 68 -4.99 5.73 4.95
C LEU A 68 -3.92 4.65 5.18
N LEU A 69 -4.25 3.60 5.92
CA LEU A 69 -3.37 2.46 6.21
C LEU A 69 -3.92 1.20 5.54
N LEU A 70 -3.18 0.68 4.56
CA LEU A 70 -3.57 -0.50 3.78
C LEU A 70 -3.14 -1.81 4.45
N LEU A 71 -1.94 -1.82 5.03
CA LEU A 71 -1.38 -2.98 5.72
C LEU A 71 -0.65 -2.51 6.97
N ALA A 72 -0.80 -3.25 8.05
CA ALA A 72 -0.05 -3.07 9.28
C ALA A 72 0.23 -4.41 9.93
N GLY A 73 1.45 -4.62 10.40
CA GLY A 73 1.80 -5.86 11.10
C GLY A 73 3.12 -5.75 11.84
N PRO A 74 3.29 -6.49 12.95
CA PRO A 74 4.54 -6.53 13.67
C PRO A 74 5.58 -7.40 12.94
N PHE A 75 6.86 -7.11 13.17
CA PHE A 75 7.93 -8.07 12.93
C PHE A 75 8.17 -8.88 14.20
N PRO A 76 7.81 -10.18 14.25
CA PRO A 76 7.88 -10.95 15.50
C PRO A 76 9.29 -11.06 16.07
N GLU A 77 10.28 -11.21 15.19
CA GLU A 77 11.68 -11.47 15.57
C GLU A 77 12.39 -10.24 16.12
N THR A 78 12.19 -9.09 15.48
CA THR A 78 12.88 -7.85 15.82
C THR A 78 12.08 -6.98 16.78
N GLY A 79 10.77 -7.21 16.89
CA GLY A 79 9.82 -6.20 17.33
C GLY A 79 9.66 -5.08 16.29
N GLY A 80 8.79 -4.11 16.60
CA GLY A 80 8.46 -3.05 15.63
C GLY A 80 7.42 -3.54 14.64
N GLY A 81 7.46 -3.05 13.40
CA GLY A 81 6.52 -3.48 12.37
C GLY A 81 6.60 -2.71 11.06
N LEU A 82 5.69 -3.04 10.15
CA LEU A 82 5.54 -2.40 8.85
C LEU A 82 4.17 -1.74 8.75
N PHE A 83 4.12 -0.53 8.24
CA PHE A 83 2.92 0.08 7.67
C PHE A 83 3.07 0.27 6.16
N ILE A 84 1.97 0.09 5.43
CA ILE A 84 1.83 0.53 4.05
C ILE A 84 0.73 1.59 4.00
N LEU A 85 1.14 2.83 3.81
CA LEU A 85 0.25 3.99 3.78
C LEU A 85 -0.11 4.39 2.35
N LYS A 86 -1.34 4.90 2.20
CA LYS A 86 -1.86 5.49 0.96
C LYS A 86 -2.27 6.94 1.23
N THR A 87 -1.31 7.84 1.09
CA THR A 87 -1.47 9.29 1.25
C THR A 87 -1.14 10.02 -0.05
N LYS A 88 -1.39 11.33 -0.11
CA LYS A 88 -1.11 12.15 -1.31
C LYS A 88 0.36 12.55 -1.43
N SER A 89 1.08 12.57 -0.31
CA SER A 89 2.49 12.93 -0.25
C SER A 89 3.23 12.20 0.88
N ILE A 90 4.55 12.25 0.84
CA ILE A 90 5.41 11.74 1.91
C ILE A 90 5.21 12.53 3.20
N ASP A 91 5.00 13.85 3.11
CA ASP A 91 4.75 14.70 4.28
C ASP A 91 3.45 14.30 5.00
N GLU A 92 2.40 13.93 4.25
CA GLU A 92 1.16 13.44 4.84
C GLU A 92 1.37 12.07 5.51
N ALA A 93 2.15 11.17 4.88
CA ALA A 93 2.53 9.90 5.50
C ALA A 93 3.33 10.12 6.79
N GLU A 94 4.32 11.01 6.77
CA GLU A 94 5.13 11.32 7.94
C GLU A 94 4.30 11.91 9.07
N ASN A 95 3.38 12.83 8.77
CA ASN A 95 2.47 13.38 9.78
C ASN A 95 1.64 12.30 10.48
N LEU A 96 1.15 11.28 9.75
CA LEU A 96 0.43 10.15 10.34
C LEU A 96 1.30 9.32 11.28
N VAL A 97 2.57 9.12 10.92
CA VAL A 97 3.53 8.34 11.73
C VAL A 97 3.96 9.12 12.97
N MET A 98 4.28 10.40 12.82
CA MET A 98 4.69 11.28 13.93
C MET A 98 3.60 11.43 14.99
N ILE A 99 2.31 11.32 14.61
CA ILE A 99 1.22 11.39 15.58
C ILE A 99 0.97 10.08 16.32
N ASP A 100 1.58 8.97 15.90
CA ASP A 100 1.41 7.67 16.54
C ASP A 100 1.89 7.72 18.01
N PRO A 101 1.06 7.31 18.98
CA PRO A 101 1.44 7.32 20.40
C PRO A 101 2.75 6.57 20.72
N ALA A 102 3.06 5.49 20.01
CA ALA A 102 4.30 4.74 20.22
C ALA A 102 5.52 5.45 19.62
N VAL A 103 5.34 6.21 18.53
CA VAL A 103 6.39 7.06 17.96
C VAL A 103 6.60 8.30 18.84
N LYS A 104 5.54 9.00 19.24
CA LYS A 104 5.63 10.17 20.15
C LYS A 104 6.28 9.86 21.47
N ALA A 105 5.98 8.69 22.05
CA ALA A 105 6.61 8.26 23.29
C ALA A 105 8.11 7.92 23.11
N GLY A 106 8.57 7.77 21.87
CA GLY A 106 9.92 7.33 21.55
C GLY A 106 10.13 5.82 21.70
N ARG A 107 9.04 5.03 21.82
CA ARG A 107 9.11 3.55 21.83
C ARG A 107 9.54 3.02 20.47
N PHE A 108 9.07 3.65 19.38
CA PHE A 108 9.51 3.35 18.03
C PHE A 108 10.18 4.57 17.39
N LYS A 109 11.32 4.32 16.74
CA LYS A 109 11.84 5.17 15.65
C LYS A 109 11.16 4.72 14.34
N TYR A 110 11.30 5.50 13.27
CA TYR A 110 10.72 5.10 11.98
C TYR A 110 11.60 5.47 10.80
N GLU A 111 11.47 4.70 9.71
CA GLU A 111 11.95 5.05 8.38
C GLU A 111 10.79 5.03 7.40
N ILE A 112 10.75 5.98 6.46
CA ILE A 112 9.75 6.03 5.39
C ILE A 112 10.43 5.85 4.04
N LYS A 113 9.90 4.95 3.22
CA LYS A 113 10.34 4.72 1.83
C LYS A 113 9.16 4.89 0.88
N THR A 114 9.35 5.71 -0.16
CA THR A 114 8.40 5.86 -1.26
C THR A 114 8.45 4.61 -2.13
N TRP A 115 7.32 3.94 -2.31
CA TRP A 115 7.20 2.77 -3.16
C TRP A 115 6.24 3.03 -4.32
N ILE A 116 6.72 2.91 -5.55
CA ILE A 116 5.93 3.09 -6.76
C ILE A 116 5.71 1.71 -7.39
N THR A 117 4.46 1.38 -7.68
CA THR A 117 4.09 0.10 -8.29
C THR A 117 3.01 0.29 -9.35
N GLN A 118 2.83 -0.69 -10.22
CA GLN A 118 1.74 -0.67 -11.19
C GLN A 118 0.40 -0.79 -10.46
N LYS A 119 -0.56 0.05 -10.86
CA LYS A 119 -1.92 0.05 -10.33
C LYS A 119 -2.55 -1.32 -10.51
N GLY A 120 -3.07 -1.88 -9.41
CA GLY A 120 -3.69 -3.21 -9.38
C GLY A 120 -2.76 -4.37 -8.99
N LEU A 121 -1.44 -4.14 -8.84
CA LEU A 121 -0.53 -5.19 -8.34
C LEU A 121 -0.62 -5.40 -6.83
N LEU A 122 -0.93 -4.36 -6.07
CA LEU A 122 -1.26 -4.51 -4.66
C LEU A 122 -2.69 -5.04 -4.55
N ALA A 123 -2.82 -6.34 -4.32
CA ALA A 123 -4.07 -7.00 -3.97
C ALA A 123 -4.03 -7.34 -2.48
N LEU A 124 -5.04 -6.90 -1.74
CA LEU A 124 -5.26 -7.32 -0.36
C LEU A 124 -6.13 -8.59 -0.41
N GLU A 125 -5.85 -9.56 0.47
CA GLU A 125 -6.78 -10.67 0.69
C GLU A 125 -8.15 -10.11 1.09
N ASP A 126 -9.23 -10.79 0.69
CA ASP A 126 -10.61 -10.31 0.81
C ASP A 126 -10.82 -9.58 2.15
N GLY A 127 -11.18 -8.29 2.02
CA GLY A 127 -10.92 -7.28 3.04
C GLY A 127 -11.30 -7.70 4.46
N ILE A 128 -10.42 -7.38 5.42
CA ILE A 128 -10.62 -7.56 6.86
C ILE A 128 -11.89 -6.80 7.27
N ASN A 129 -13.03 -7.48 7.18
CA ASN A 129 -14.25 -7.15 7.87
C ASN A 129 -14.36 -8.17 9.00
N ASP A 130 -13.91 -7.77 10.19
CA ASP A 130 -14.38 -8.23 11.49
C ASP A 130 -14.26 -7.06 12.49
#